data_AF-A0A6G3Z989-F1
#
_entry.id   AF-A0A6G3Z989-F1
#
_cell.length_a   1.000
_cell.length_b   1.000
_cell.length_c   1.000
_cell.angle_alpha   90.00
_cell.angle_beta   90.00
_cell.angle_gamma   90.00
#
_symmetry.space_group_name_H-M   'P 1'
#
loop_
_entity.id
_entity.type
_entity.pdbx_description
1 polymer ?
#
loop_
_entity_poly.entity_id
_entity_poly.type
_entity_poly.pdbx_seq_one_letter_code
_entity_poly.pdbx_strand_id
1 'polypeptide(L)'
;MNRRNFLSNGLTAVLFGLPLGHTPFPQWKVYRQIHLFIVVNREDSVAYNLGQAISETLATELPESRAMVTRAQNILRLASLISTHQLDLALIHRSELVAWQHAENPFDQIEPVALKTLFTIEDYVLIGREDFRMEHAHLVRQTLQTHPDAITLALNSKLSLN
;
A
#
# COMPACT_ATOMS: atom_id res chain seq x y z
N MET A 1 -21.01 26.70 57.48
CA MET A 1 -22.26 27.50 57.50
C MET A 1 -22.85 27.51 56.09
N ASN A 2 -23.98 26.82 55.90
CA ASN A 2 -24.72 26.60 54.63
C ASN A 2 -25.60 27.81 54.28
N ARG A 3 -25.61 28.26 53.00
CA ARG A 3 -26.67 29.09 52.36
C ARG A 3 -26.64 28.92 50.82
N ARG A 4 -26.95 27.73 50.29
CA ARG A 4 -28.15 27.41 49.47
C ARG A 4 -28.93 28.57 48.81
N ASN A 5 -29.04 28.44 47.48
CA ASN A 5 -30.18 28.73 46.57
C ASN A 5 -30.28 30.11 45.91
N PHE A 6 -30.02 30.17 44.60
CA PHE A 6 -30.99 30.46 43.52
C PHE A 6 -30.20 30.45 42.20
N LEU A 7 -30.44 29.53 41.26
CA LEU A 7 -31.11 29.73 39.96
C LEU A 7 -31.13 28.31 39.33
N SER A 8 -32.20 27.52 39.36
CA SER A 8 -33.39 27.58 38.50
C SER A 8 -33.09 27.71 37.00
N ASN A 9 -32.95 26.54 36.35
CA ASN A 9 -33.48 26.16 35.04
C ASN A 9 -33.07 26.96 33.78
N GLY A 10 -32.45 26.24 32.83
CA GLY A 10 -32.57 26.58 31.40
C GLY A 10 -31.31 26.47 30.55
N LEU A 11 -30.52 25.38 30.65
CA LEU A 11 -29.56 25.05 29.59
C LEU A 11 -30.17 23.94 28.72
N THR A 12 -31.02 24.36 27.79
CA THR A 12 -31.37 23.54 26.63
C THR A 12 -30.11 23.38 25.79
N ALA A 13 -29.38 22.29 25.99
CA ALA A 13 -28.28 21.92 25.12
C ALA A 13 -28.86 21.50 23.76
N VAL A 14 -29.03 22.45 22.85
CA VAL A 14 -29.15 22.14 21.43
C VAL A 14 -27.77 21.67 20.98
N LEU A 15 -27.52 20.36 21.11
CA LEU A 15 -26.44 19.71 20.40
C LEU A 15 -26.82 19.72 18.92
N PHE A 16 -26.50 20.82 18.25
CA PHE A 16 -26.42 20.85 16.80
C PHE A 16 -25.40 19.77 16.41
N GLY A 17 -25.90 18.65 15.90
CA GLY A 17 -25.11 17.66 15.21
C GLY A 17 -24.42 18.34 14.04
N LEU A 18 -23.13 18.64 14.21
CA LEU A 18 -22.30 18.99 13.08
C LEU A 18 -22.08 17.70 12.28
N PRO A 19 -22.48 17.63 11.00
CA PRO A 19 -22.02 16.54 10.16
C PRO A 19 -20.51 16.67 10.07
N LEU A 20 -19.77 15.80 10.74
CA LEU A 20 -18.33 15.62 10.55
C LEU A 20 -18.12 14.97 9.17
N GLY A 21 -18.46 15.71 8.11
CA GLY A 21 -18.08 15.44 6.73
C GLY A 21 -16.64 15.86 6.47
N HIS A 22 -15.73 15.58 7.41
CA HIS A 22 -14.31 15.65 7.13
C HIS A 22 -13.91 14.28 6.62
N THR A 23 -13.66 14.18 5.32
CA THR A 23 -12.82 13.11 4.78
C THR A 23 -11.59 12.99 5.68
N PRO A 24 -11.25 11.80 6.19
CA PRO A 24 -10.23 11.59 7.21
C PRO A 24 -8.80 11.75 6.65
N PHE A 25 -8.54 12.81 5.87
CA PHE A 25 -7.27 13.09 5.20
C PHE A 25 -6.06 13.08 6.17
N PRO A 26 -6.15 13.67 7.39
CA PRO A 26 -5.05 13.55 8.35
C PRO A 26 -4.80 12.09 8.78
N GLN A 27 -5.86 11.33 9.03
CA GLN A 27 -5.75 9.92 9.42
C GLN A 27 -5.19 9.07 8.27
N TRP A 28 -5.58 9.36 7.02
CA TRP A 28 -5.06 8.72 5.82
C TRP A 28 -3.57 8.98 5.60
N LYS A 29 -3.10 10.21 5.89
CA LYS A 29 -1.67 10.55 5.83
C LYS A 29 -0.86 9.73 6.83
N VAL A 30 -1.32 9.66 8.08
CA VAL A 30 -0.66 8.85 9.12
C VAL A 30 -0.70 7.37 8.75
N TYR A 31 -1.85 6.88 8.30
CA TYR A 31 -2.07 5.48 7.93
C TYR A 31 -1.07 4.99 6.88
N ARG A 32 -0.77 5.80 5.86
CA ARG A 32 0.25 5.49 4.84
C ARG A 32 1.69 5.64 5.31
N GLN A 33 1.94 6.38 6.38
CA GLN A 33 3.28 6.50 6.95
C GLN A 33 3.66 5.30 7.84
N ILE A 34 2.66 4.56 8.34
CA ILE A 34 2.89 3.44 9.27
C ILE A 34 2.71 2.05 8.64
N HIS A 35 2.26 1.96 7.37
CA HIS A 35 2.12 0.69 6.64
C HIS A 35 3.00 0.71 5.39
N LEU A 36 3.69 -0.40 5.13
CA LEU A 36 4.35 -0.65 3.87
C LEU A 36 3.32 -1.16 2.85
N PHE A 37 2.83 -0.26 2.00
CA PHE A 37 1.90 -0.63 0.95
C PHE A 37 2.60 -1.21 -0.28
N ILE A 38 2.09 -2.34 -0.76
CA ILE A 38 2.44 -2.93 -2.04
C ILE A 38 1.23 -2.75 -2.95
N VAL A 39 1.33 -1.88 -3.95
CA VAL A 39 0.24 -1.67 -4.91
C VAL A 39 0.31 -2.66 -6.06
N VAL A 40 -0.84 -3.20 -6.44
CA VAL A 40 -1.03 -4.09 -7.60
C VAL A 40 -2.13 -3.56 -8.49
N ASN A 41 -2.11 -3.95 -9.77
CA ASN A 41 -3.23 -3.70 -10.67
C ASN A 41 -4.42 -4.58 -10.26
N ARG A 42 -5.60 -3.97 -10.04
CA ARG A 42 -6.83 -4.71 -9.67
C ARG A 42 -7.24 -5.73 -10.73
N GLU A 43 -6.96 -5.45 -11.99
CA GLU A 43 -7.32 -6.31 -13.12
C GLU A 43 -6.40 -7.54 -13.23
N ASP A 44 -5.24 -7.53 -12.58
CA ASP A 44 -4.31 -8.64 -12.53
C ASP A 44 -4.50 -9.45 -11.23
N SER A 45 -5.23 -10.55 -11.33
CA SER A 45 -5.48 -11.46 -10.21
C SER A 45 -4.22 -12.18 -9.74
N VAL A 46 -3.26 -12.44 -10.63
CA VAL A 46 -2.01 -13.13 -10.29
C VAL A 46 -1.13 -12.19 -9.48
N ALA A 47 -0.96 -10.94 -9.93
CA ALA A 47 -0.30 -9.90 -9.15
C ALA A 47 -0.96 -9.70 -7.78
N TYR A 48 -2.30 -9.76 -7.70
CA TYR A 48 -2.99 -9.65 -6.42
C TYR A 48 -2.66 -10.79 -5.45
N ASN A 49 -2.71 -12.04 -5.91
CA ASN A 49 -2.39 -13.20 -5.07
C ASN A 49 -0.91 -13.18 -4.64
N LEU A 50 0.00 -12.84 -5.55
CA LEU A 50 1.42 -12.65 -5.25
C LEU A 50 1.65 -11.52 -4.25
N GLY A 51 1.00 -10.37 -4.45
CA GLY A 51 1.09 -9.23 -3.55
C GLY A 51 0.59 -9.56 -2.14
N GLN A 52 -0.49 -10.34 -2.03
CA GLN A 52 -0.95 -10.86 -0.75
C GLN A 52 0.10 -11.75 -0.09
N ALA A 53 0.61 -12.76 -0.79
CA ALA A 53 1.62 -13.68 -0.28
C ALA A 53 2.90 -12.96 0.19
N ILE A 54 3.37 -11.98 -0.60
CA ILE A 54 4.51 -11.13 -0.24
C ILE A 54 4.19 -10.31 1.01
N SER A 55 3.02 -9.65 1.06
CA SER A 55 2.64 -8.83 2.22
C SER A 55 2.48 -9.65 3.50
N GLU A 56 1.93 -10.86 3.42
CA GLU A 56 1.78 -11.78 4.55
C GLU A 56 3.15 -12.26 5.06
N THR A 57 4.06 -12.60 4.13
CA THR A 57 5.44 -12.97 4.47
C THR A 57 6.16 -11.80 5.16
N LEU A 58 6.08 -10.60 4.59
CA LEU A 58 6.70 -9.40 5.19
C LEU A 58 6.06 -9.02 6.52
N ALA A 59 4.74 -9.15 6.68
CA ALA A 59 4.08 -8.86 7.95
C ALA A 59 4.42 -9.87 9.04
N THR A 60 4.75 -11.11 8.66
CA THR A 60 5.19 -12.17 9.59
C THR A 60 6.64 -11.97 10.01
N GLU A 61 7.54 -11.77 9.04
CA GLU A 61 8.98 -11.70 9.27
C GLU A 61 9.47 -10.30 9.65
N LEU A 62 8.75 -9.25 9.25
CA LEU A 62 9.03 -7.84 9.55
C LEU A 62 7.75 -7.15 10.07
N PRO A 63 7.27 -7.50 11.27
CA PRO A 63 5.98 -7.03 11.78
C PRO A 63 5.87 -5.49 11.88
N GLU A 64 6.99 -4.79 12.09
CA GLU A 64 7.04 -3.33 12.10
C GLU A 64 6.72 -2.70 10.73
N SER A 65 6.92 -3.45 9.64
CA SER A 65 6.59 -2.99 8.28
C SER A 65 5.09 -2.81 8.10
N ARG A 66 4.28 -3.59 8.85
CA ARG A 66 2.82 -3.68 8.68
C ARG A 66 2.45 -3.78 7.20
N ALA A 67 3.14 -4.67 6.48
CA ALA A 67 3.00 -4.79 5.05
C ALA A 67 1.56 -5.14 4.66
N MET A 68 1.03 -4.46 3.66
CA MET A 68 -0.33 -4.69 3.16
C MET A 68 -0.38 -4.52 1.65
N VAL A 69 -1.18 -5.35 1.00
CA VAL A 69 -1.48 -5.17 -0.42
C VAL A 69 -2.60 -4.13 -0.60
N THR A 70 -2.48 -3.30 -1.61
CA THR A 70 -3.54 -2.38 -2.06
C THR A 70 -3.73 -2.49 -3.57
N ARG A 71 -4.94 -2.17 -4.05
CA ARG A 71 -5.31 -2.36 -5.46
C ARG A 71 -5.54 -1.02 -6.13
N ALA A 72 -4.74 -0.71 -7.14
CA ALA A 72 -5.01 0.39 -8.05
C ALA A 72 -6.12 -0.01 -9.03
N GLN A 73 -6.93 0.96 -9.47
CA GLN A 73 -8.04 0.70 -10.39
C GLN A 73 -7.58 0.06 -11.71
N ASN A 74 -6.44 0.51 -12.23
CA ASN A 74 -5.77 0.05 -13.44
C ASN A 74 -4.26 0.32 -13.36
N ILE A 75 -3.50 -0.12 -14.36
CA ILE A 75 -2.05 0.03 -14.41
C ILE A 75 -1.57 1.49 -14.45
N LEU A 76 -2.30 2.38 -15.12
CA LEU A 76 -1.97 3.82 -15.14
C LEU A 76 -2.09 4.46 -13.76
N ARG A 77 -3.14 4.09 -13.01
CA ARG A 77 -3.32 4.56 -11.64
C ARG A 77 -2.23 4.03 -10.72
N LEU A 78 -1.81 2.76 -10.91
CA LEU A 78 -0.66 2.19 -10.21
C LEU A 78 0.60 3.02 -10.47
N ALA A 79 0.90 3.26 -11.75
CA ALA A 79 2.08 4.04 -12.14
C ALA A 79 2.06 5.45 -11.54
N SER A 80 0.91 6.13 -11.65
CA SER A 80 0.69 7.44 -11.03
C SER A 80 0.94 7.45 -9.52
N LEU A 81 0.51 6.42 -8.78
CA LEU A 81 0.70 6.34 -7.33
C LEU A 81 2.18 6.27 -6.93
N ILE A 82 2.98 5.56 -7.73
CA ILE A 82 4.43 5.44 -7.53
C ILE A 82 5.14 6.73 -7.99
N SER A 83 4.89 7.19 -9.22
CA SER A 83 5.53 8.40 -9.77
C SER A 83 5.22 9.67 -8.97
N THR A 84 4.06 9.74 -8.32
CA THR A 84 3.68 10.90 -7.47
C THR A 84 3.97 10.69 -5.98
N HIS A 85 4.77 9.66 -5.64
CA HIS A 85 5.26 9.42 -4.28
C HIS A 85 4.11 9.18 -3.27
N GLN A 86 2.96 8.70 -3.75
CA GLN A 86 1.81 8.39 -2.90
C GLN A 86 1.94 7.01 -2.25
N LEU A 87 2.65 6.09 -2.89
CA LEU A 87 3.01 4.76 -2.40
C LEU A 87 4.46 4.44 -2.80
N ASP A 88 5.07 3.49 -2.10
CA ASP A 88 6.50 3.22 -2.23
C ASP A 88 6.84 2.00 -3.09
N LEU A 89 6.03 0.94 -3.00
CA LEU A 89 6.27 -0.34 -3.66
C LEU A 89 5.11 -0.74 -4.57
N ALA A 90 5.44 -1.33 -5.71
CA ALA A 90 4.48 -1.93 -6.62
C ALA A 90 4.94 -3.32 -7.08
N LEU A 91 3.99 -4.22 -7.31
CA LEU A 91 4.23 -5.49 -7.97
C LEU A 91 3.53 -5.47 -9.32
N ILE A 92 4.32 -5.62 -10.39
CA ILE A 92 3.86 -5.54 -11.77
C ILE A 92 4.49 -6.65 -12.61
N HIS A 93 3.88 -6.95 -13.75
CA HIS A 93 4.45 -7.89 -14.70
C HIS A 93 5.70 -7.28 -15.37
N ARG A 94 6.68 -8.11 -15.74
CA ARG A 94 7.94 -7.67 -16.35
C ARG A 94 7.73 -6.88 -17.63
N SER A 95 6.75 -7.28 -18.45
CA SER A 95 6.41 -6.53 -19.68
C SER A 95 5.89 -5.13 -19.37
N GLU A 96 5.12 -4.95 -18.30
CA GLU A 96 4.63 -3.64 -17.86
C GLU A 96 5.79 -2.76 -17.38
N LEU A 97 6.76 -3.33 -16.66
CA LEU A 97 7.97 -2.60 -16.26
C LEU A 97 8.76 -2.11 -17.48
N VAL A 98 8.94 -2.97 -18.48
CA VAL A 98 9.64 -2.61 -19.72
C VAL A 98 8.89 -1.50 -20.46
N ALA A 99 7.57 -1.65 -20.64
CA ALA A 99 6.75 -0.63 -21.29
C ALA A 99 6.82 0.71 -20.54
N TRP A 100 6.80 0.70 -19.21
CA TRP A 100 6.92 1.91 -18.40
C TRP A 100 8.29 2.57 -18.55
N GLN A 101 9.37 1.80 -18.52
CA GLN A 101 10.74 2.31 -18.69
C GLN A 101 10.97 2.96 -20.06
N HIS A 102 10.29 2.47 -21.10
CA HIS A 102 10.37 3.02 -22.46
C HIS A 102 9.30 4.07 -22.77
N ALA A 103 8.47 4.44 -21.78
CA ALA A 103 7.32 5.33 -21.96
C ALA A 103 6.40 4.89 -23.12
N GLU A 104 6.24 3.58 -23.30
CA GLU A 104 5.30 2.99 -24.25
C GLU A 104 3.87 3.08 -23.72
N ASN A 105 2.88 3.04 -24.62
CA ASN A 105 1.48 3.03 -24.22
C ASN A 105 1.18 1.85 -23.25
N PRO A 106 0.48 2.06 -22.12
CA PRO A 106 -0.22 3.28 -21.72
C PRO A 106 0.63 4.28 -20.89
N PHE A 107 1.89 4.00 -20.61
CA PHE A 107 2.77 4.81 -19.75
C PHE A 107 3.34 6.06 -20.42
N ASP A 108 3.07 6.28 -21.70
CA ASP A 108 3.40 7.49 -22.48
C ASP A 108 2.90 8.80 -21.83
N GLN A 109 1.90 8.70 -20.96
CA GLN A 109 1.30 9.82 -20.21
C GLN A 109 1.88 10.01 -18.79
N ILE A 110 2.79 9.14 -18.36
CA ILE A 110 3.38 9.16 -17.02
C ILE A 110 4.76 9.80 -17.09
N GLU A 111 5.06 10.69 -16.15
CA GLU A 111 6.42 11.25 -16.04
C GLU A 111 7.43 10.12 -15.79
N PRO A 112 8.54 10.08 -16.56
CA PRO A 112 9.59 9.10 -16.35
C PRO A 112 10.12 9.19 -14.91
N VAL A 113 10.14 8.06 -14.23
CA VAL A 113 10.63 7.95 -12.86
C VAL A 113 11.66 6.83 -12.78
N ALA A 114 12.73 7.06 -12.03
CA ALA A 114 13.68 6.01 -11.73
C ALA A 114 13.03 4.99 -10.77
N LEU A 115 13.12 3.72 -11.13
CA LEU A 115 12.56 2.60 -10.40
C LEU A 115 13.67 1.62 -10.06
N LYS A 116 13.68 1.12 -8.82
CA LYS A 116 14.56 0.04 -8.40
C LYS A 116 13.82 -1.27 -8.35
N THR A 117 14.42 -2.33 -8.89
CA THR A 117 13.92 -3.70 -8.68
C THR A 117 14.38 -4.20 -7.33
N LEU A 118 13.42 -4.62 -6.50
CA LEU A 118 13.68 -5.22 -5.19
C LEU A 118 13.73 -6.73 -5.31
N PHE A 119 12.66 -7.32 -5.83
CA PHE A 119 12.50 -8.76 -5.86
C PHE A 119 11.87 -9.20 -7.18
N THR A 120 12.14 -10.43 -7.60
CA THR A 120 11.59 -11.01 -8.83
C THR A 120 11.05 -12.38 -8.49
N ILE A 121 9.84 -12.65 -8.96
CA ILE A 121 9.18 -13.95 -8.83
C ILE A 121 8.49 -14.25 -10.15
N GLU A 122 8.93 -15.31 -10.83
CA GLU A 122 8.47 -15.65 -12.17
C GLU A 122 8.55 -14.44 -13.12
N ASP A 123 7.42 -14.09 -13.75
CA ASP A 123 7.28 -12.95 -14.65
C ASP A 123 6.94 -11.64 -13.93
N TYR A 124 6.86 -11.64 -12.61
CA TYR A 124 6.54 -10.49 -11.79
C TYR A 124 7.76 -9.89 -11.11
N VAL A 125 7.72 -8.56 -10.97
CA VAL A 125 8.82 -7.79 -10.39
C VAL A 125 8.25 -6.85 -9.32
N LEU A 126 8.75 -7.00 -8.09
CA LEU A 126 8.51 -6.05 -7.02
C LEU A 126 9.47 -4.89 -7.22
N ILE A 127 8.93 -3.74 -7.57
CA ILE A 127 9.64 -2.50 -7.78
C ILE A 127 9.39 -1.53 -6.62
N GLY A 128 10.35 -0.62 -6.41
CA GLY A 128 10.18 0.52 -5.52
C GLY A 128 10.64 1.81 -6.20
N ARG A 129 10.18 2.94 -5.67
CA ARG A 129 10.71 4.27 -6.03
C ARG A 129 12.20 4.34 -5.80
N GLU A 130 12.95 5.06 -6.63
CA GLU A 130 14.40 5.23 -6.45
C GLU A 130 14.78 5.78 -5.07
N ASP A 131 13.99 6.67 -4.50
CA ASP A 131 14.24 7.28 -3.18
C ASP A 131 13.71 6.45 -1.99
N PHE A 132 13.18 5.24 -2.23
CA PHE A 132 12.83 4.32 -1.16
C PHE A 132 14.08 3.96 -0.34
N ARG A 133 14.05 4.17 0.99
CA ARG A 133 15.21 4.05 1.89
C ARG A 133 15.98 2.74 1.65
N MET A 134 17.29 2.85 1.46
CA MET A 134 18.15 1.72 1.07
C MET A 134 18.16 0.60 2.12
N GLU A 135 18.14 0.96 3.39
CA GLU A 135 18.02 0.05 4.53
C GLU A 135 16.71 -0.74 4.50
N HIS A 136 15.58 -0.09 4.19
CA HIS A 136 14.29 -0.76 4.08
C HIS A 136 14.24 -1.64 2.83
N ALA A 137 14.78 -1.17 1.72
CA ALA A 137 14.93 -1.96 0.50
C ALA A 137 15.75 -3.23 0.77
N HIS A 138 16.86 -3.13 1.50
CA HIS A 138 17.68 -4.28 1.86
C HIS A 138 16.92 -5.30 2.71
N LEU A 139 16.20 -4.84 3.75
CA LEU A 139 15.37 -5.72 4.59
C LEU A 139 14.31 -6.46 3.78
N VAL A 140 13.54 -5.73 2.96
CA VAL A 140 12.52 -6.35 2.09
C VAL A 140 13.14 -7.41 1.18
N ARG A 141 14.26 -7.09 0.53
CA ARG A 141 14.96 -8.02 -0.36
C ARG A 141 15.43 -9.26 0.37
N GLN A 142 16.14 -9.08 1.48
CA GLN A 142 16.71 -10.17 2.27
C GLN A 142 15.61 -11.10 2.81
N THR A 143 14.53 -10.53 3.35
CA THR A 143 13.40 -11.31 3.87
C THR A 143 12.75 -12.16 2.78
N LEU A 144 12.46 -11.59 1.61
CA LEU A 144 11.84 -12.34 0.51
C LEU A 144 12.76 -13.39 -0.10
N GLN A 145 14.07 -13.13 -0.15
CA GLN A 145 15.07 -14.11 -0.62
C GLN A 145 15.27 -15.28 0.36
N THR A 146 15.07 -15.03 1.66
CA THR A 146 15.24 -16.06 2.70
C THR A 146 14.00 -16.95 2.84
N HIS A 147 12.82 -16.45 2.45
CA HIS A 147 11.54 -17.15 2.62
C HIS A 147 10.79 -17.39 1.29
N PRO A 148 11.42 -17.99 0.26
CA PRO A 148 10.74 -18.27 -1.01
C PRO A 148 9.57 -19.24 -0.83
N ASP A 149 9.74 -20.25 0.04
CA ASP A 149 8.72 -21.27 0.30
C ASP A 149 7.47 -20.70 0.97
N ALA A 150 7.62 -19.66 1.81
CA ALA A 150 6.49 -18.99 2.45
C ALA A 150 5.61 -18.28 1.42
N ILE A 151 6.24 -17.67 0.40
CA ILE A 151 5.52 -17.03 -0.70
C ILE A 151 4.77 -18.09 -1.52
N THR A 152 5.42 -19.20 -1.87
CA THR A 152 4.80 -20.31 -2.60
C THR A 152 3.65 -20.94 -1.81
N LEU A 153 3.81 -21.15 -0.51
CA LEU A 153 2.78 -21.72 0.36
C LEU A 153 1.56 -20.79 0.46
N ALA A 154 1.80 -19.49 0.69
CA ALA A 154 0.74 -18.49 0.75
C ALA A 154 -0.02 -18.43 -0.58
N LEU A 155 0.67 -18.44 -1.72
CA LEU A 155 0.06 -18.51 -3.05
C LEU A 155 -0.85 -19.73 -3.24
N ASN A 156 -0.33 -20.92 -2.95
CA ASN A 156 -1.07 -22.17 -3.09
C ASN A 156 -2.33 -22.19 -2.20
N SER A 157 -2.27 -21.58 -1.02
CA SER A 157 -3.42 -21.44 -0.12
C SER A 157 -4.53 -20.55 -0.68
N LYS A 158 -4.20 -19.52 -1.48
CA LYS A 158 -5.19 -18.64 -2.11
C LYS A 158 -5.79 -19.28 -3.37
N LEU A 159 -5.00 -20.04 -4.11
CA LEU A 159 -5.46 -20.74 -5.30
C LEU A 159 -6.43 -21.89 -4.98
N SER A 160 -6.32 -22.51 -3.80
CA SER A 160 -7.25 -23.57 -3.37
C SER A 160 -8.59 -23.06 -2.81
N LEU A 161 -8.71 -21.76 -2.57
CA LEU A 161 -9.91 -21.10 -2.01
C LEU A 161 -10.78 -20.40 -3.07
N ASN A 162 -10.35 -20.40 -4.34
CA ASN A 162 -11.10 -19.87 -5.49
C ASN A 162 -11.56 -21.01 -6.41
#